data_AF-A0A9P7CTK8-F1
#
_entry.id   AF-A0A9P7CTK8-F1
#
_cell.length_a   1.000
_cell.length_b   1.000
_cell.length_c   1.000
_cell.angle_alpha   90.00
_cell.angle_beta   90.00
_cell.angle_gamma   90.00
#
_symmetry.space_group_name_H-M   'P 1'
#
loop_
_entity.id
_entity.type
_entity.pdbx_description
1 polymer ?
#
loop_
_entity_poly.entity_id
_entity_poly.type
_entity_poly.pdbx_seq_one_letter_code
_entity_poly.pdbx_strand_id
1 'polypeptide(L)'
;MIHSNDTIKSVSELTFVNDNSDEIISQLLRKLDKGTETVINLRTLLAQKTAELNGLIQQLDLINQVLMDMEYGTGQIESVLKDLRLDKAVYAEATLESAIQSASGLCVENNPKIAWMNKLNTKLKQLGIDPSYYFRTLDDAATLQKATVELEIAKTISLCIKADYKRRNVLLKNKNAQEQTKQLGDKIREELNLWKMYTRDAPFFIQHKPLNDLLEAQDQQLVNMKSNSQVLYTKHTSSSMAKIRPGSVLKLRKLLTLVPF
;
A
#
# COMPACT_ATOMS: atom_id res chain seq x y z
N MET A 1 101.65 -87.86 -11.21
CA MET A 1 100.73 -88.47 -12.21
C MET A 1 99.70 -87.38 -12.54
N ILE A 2 99.84 -86.59 -13.62
CA ILE A 2 99.53 -86.95 -15.03
C ILE A 2 98.04 -87.36 -15.10
N HIS A 3 97.10 -86.69 -15.78
CA HIS A 3 97.16 -85.77 -16.93
C HIS A 3 95.84 -84.97 -17.11
N SER A 4 96.00 -83.79 -17.72
CA SER A 4 95.24 -83.21 -18.84
C SER A 4 93.72 -83.03 -18.72
N ASN A 5 93.18 -81.80 -18.73
CA ASN A 5 92.97 -80.94 -19.91
C ASN A 5 92.24 -81.68 -21.04
N ASP A 6 90.93 -81.41 -21.18
CA ASP A 6 90.31 -81.35 -22.50
C ASP A 6 89.17 -80.32 -22.52
N THR A 7 89.45 -79.29 -23.29
CA THR A 7 88.58 -78.21 -23.73
C THR A 7 87.64 -78.76 -24.80
N ILE A 8 86.31 -78.69 -24.59
CA ILE A 8 85.35 -78.81 -25.70
C ILE A 8 84.37 -77.63 -25.66
N LYS A 9 84.74 -76.65 -26.48
CA LYS A 9 83.91 -75.77 -27.31
C LYS A 9 82.72 -75.08 -26.66
N SER A 10 82.92 -73.78 -26.46
CA SER A 10 81.92 -72.74 -26.68
C SER A 10 81.14 -73.01 -27.99
N VAL A 11 79.83 -73.23 -27.87
CA VAL A 11 78.89 -72.81 -28.89
C VAL A 11 78.31 -71.50 -28.38
N SER A 12 79.01 -70.42 -28.70
CA SER A 12 78.37 -69.11 -28.82
C SER A 12 77.36 -69.18 -29.97
N GLU A 13 76.33 -68.34 -29.84
CA GLU A 13 75.42 -67.89 -30.91
C GLU A 13 74.26 -68.83 -31.28
N LEU A 14 73.17 -68.65 -30.54
CA LEU A 14 71.93 -68.21 -31.18
C LEU A 14 71.36 -67.04 -30.38
N THR A 15 72.07 -65.92 -30.46
CA THR A 15 71.50 -64.59 -30.30
C THR A 15 70.46 -64.40 -31.40
N PHE A 16 69.19 -64.57 -31.03
CA PHE A 16 68.14 -63.76 -31.62
C PHE A 16 67.61 -62.85 -30.51
N VAL A 17 68.46 -61.92 -30.09
CA VAL A 17 68.03 -60.76 -29.32
C VAL A 17 67.21 -59.92 -30.30
N ASN A 18 65.89 -60.06 -30.23
CA ASN A 18 65.00 -59.07 -30.81
C ASN A 18 65.00 -57.89 -29.83
N ASP A 19 66.00 -57.00 -29.91
CA ASP A 19 66.17 -55.84 -29.01
C ASP A 19 64.87 -55.00 -28.89
N ASN A 20 64.03 -55.03 -29.92
CA ASN A 20 62.74 -54.34 -29.92
C ASN A 20 61.67 -55.02 -29.04
N SER A 21 61.71 -56.34 -28.83
CA SER A 21 60.71 -57.02 -27.98
C SER A 21 60.93 -56.77 -26.50
N ASP A 22 62.19 -56.70 -26.05
CA ASP A 22 62.52 -56.47 -24.64
C ASP A 22 62.15 -55.03 -24.19
N GLU A 23 62.29 -54.06 -25.09
CA GLU A 23 61.83 -52.68 -24.84
C GLU A 23 60.30 -52.59 -24.79
N ILE A 24 59.57 -53.30 -25.67
CA ILE A 24 58.10 -53.36 -25.64
C ILE A 24 57.60 -54.02 -24.35
N ILE A 25 58.23 -55.13 -23.93
CA ILE A 25 57.90 -55.82 -22.67
C ILE A 25 58.17 -54.89 -21.48
N SER A 26 59.29 -54.18 -21.47
CA SER A 26 59.64 -53.21 -20.42
C SER A 26 58.63 -52.05 -20.34
N GLN A 27 58.16 -51.55 -21.48
CA GLN A 27 57.12 -50.52 -21.53
C GLN A 27 55.76 -51.03 -21.06
N LEU A 28 55.40 -52.28 -21.38
CA LEU A 28 54.18 -52.92 -20.90
C LEU A 28 54.21 -53.12 -19.39
N LEU A 29 55.34 -53.58 -18.84
CA LEU A 29 55.54 -53.72 -17.38
C LEU A 29 55.41 -52.36 -16.67
N ARG A 30 56.04 -51.30 -17.20
CA ARG A 30 55.87 -49.94 -16.63
C ARG A 30 54.42 -49.45 -16.68
N LYS A 31 53.67 -49.76 -17.74
CA LYS A 31 52.24 -49.42 -17.84
C LYS A 31 51.41 -50.24 -16.85
N LEU A 32 51.73 -51.51 -16.66
CA LEU A 32 51.10 -52.38 -15.68
C LEU A 32 51.37 -51.90 -14.25
N ASP A 33 52.61 -51.49 -13.95
CA ASP A 33 52.99 -50.91 -12.66
C ASP A 33 52.22 -49.62 -12.37
N LYS A 34 52.17 -48.69 -13.34
CA LYS A 34 51.36 -47.47 -13.24
C LYS A 34 49.87 -47.77 -13.06
N GLY A 35 49.36 -48.78 -13.77
CA GLY A 35 47.99 -49.26 -13.60
C GLY A 35 47.75 -49.83 -12.21
N THR A 36 48.69 -50.59 -11.68
CA THR A 36 48.64 -51.17 -10.34
C THR A 36 48.66 -50.10 -9.26
N GLU A 37 49.55 -49.10 -9.39
CA GLU A 37 49.60 -47.93 -8.50
C GLU A 37 48.29 -47.14 -8.53
N THR A 38 47.74 -46.91 -9.72
CA THR A 38 46.44 -46.23 -9.88
C THR A 38 45.31 -47.00 -9.20
N VAL A 39 45.27 -48.33 -9.35
CA VAL A 39 44.27 -49.18 -8.69
C VAL A 39 44.41 -49.15 -7.17
N ILE A 40 45.64 -49.14 -6.64
CA ILE A 40 45.88 -48.99 -5.20
C ILE A 40 45.36 -47.64 -4.72
N ASN A 41 45.67 -46.54 -5.42
CA ASN A 41 45.20 -45.19 -5.07
C ASN A 41 43.67 -45.05 -5.13
N LEU A 42 43.01 -45.69 -6.11
CA LEU A 42 41.55 -45.70 -6.18
C LEU A 42 40.92 -46.50 -5.02
N ARG A 43 41.55 -47.61 -4.61
CA ARG A 43 41.08 -48.39 -3.45
C ARG A 43 41.22 -47.62 -2.15
N THR A 44 42.33 -46.91 -1.95
CA THR A 44 42.51 -46.07 -0.75
C THR A 44 41.52 -44.91 -0.73
N LEU A 45 41.29 -44.25 -1.86
CA LEU A 45 40.27 -43.20 -1.98
C LEU A 45 38.86 -43.74 -1.73
N LEU A 46 38.52 -44.91 -2.26
CA LEU A 46 37.22 -45.55 -2.02
C LEU A 46 37.04 -45.86 -0.53
N ALA A 47 38.04 -46.44 0.13
CA ALA A 47 37.99 -46.73 1.56
C ALA A 47 37.79 -45.45 2.39
N GLN A 48 38.52 -44.37 2.06
CA GLN A 48 38.33 -43.07 2.71
C GLN A 48 36.92 -42.53 2.50
N LYS A 49 36.40 -42.57 1.27
CA LYS A 49 35.04 -42.07 0.96
C LYS A 49 33.94 -42.90 1.60
N THR A 50 34.13 -44.21 1.74
CA THR A 50 33.21 -45.07 2.51
C THR A 50 33.22 -44.69 3.99
N ALA A 51 34.38 -44.38 4.58
CA ALA A 51 34.46 -43.93 5.97
C ALA A 51 33.79 -42.56 6.18
N GLU A 52 34.01 -41.60 5.27
CA GLU A 52 33.34 -40.30 5.29
C GLU A 52 31.81 -40.45 5.19
N LEU A 53 31.32 -41.31 4.28
CA LEU A 53 29.89 -41.58 4.14
C LEU A 53 29.28 -42.18 5.41
N ASN A 54 29.96 -43.14 6.03
CA ASN A 54 29.50 -43.73 7.30
C ASN A 54 29.43 -42.68 8.43
N GLY A 55 30.39 -41.74 8.48
CA GLY A 55 30.35 -40.62 9.41
C GLY A 55 29.14 -39.71 9.18
N LEU A 56 28.81 -39.40 7.92
CA LEU A 56 27.63 -38.60 7.58
C LEU A 56 26.32 -39.30 7.96
N ILE A 57 26.23 -40.62 7.79
CA ILE A 57 25.08 -41.41 8.21
C ILE A 57 24.89 -41.31 9.73
N GLN A 58 25.96 -41.48 10.52
CA GLN A 58 25.89 -41.35 11.98
C GLN A 58 25.48 -39.94 12.42
N GLN A 59 25.96 -38.90 11.74
CA GLN A 59 25.55 -37.52 12.02
C GLN A 59 24.07 -37.30 11.73
N LEU A 60 23.54 -37.87 10.64
CA LEU A 60 22.12 -37.78 10.30
C LEU A 60 21.25 -38.47 11.35
N ASP A 61 21.66 -39.65 11.84
CA ASP A 61 20.95 -40.37 12.90
C ASP A 61 20.90 -39.56 14.20
N LEU A 62 22.01 -38.91 14.58
CA LEU A 62 22.06 -38.03 15.74
C LEU A 62 21.12 -36.82 15.58
N ILE A 63 21.10 -36.20 14.39
CA ILE A 63 20.21 -35.06 14.10
C ILE A 63 18.75 -35.50 14.23
N ASN A 64 18.39 -36.66 13.68
CA ASN A 64 17.03 -37.19 13.78
C ASN A 64 16.61 -37.43 15.24
N GLN A 65 17.53 -37.94 16.07
CA GLN A 65 17.26 -38.13 17.49
C GLN A 65 17.02 -36.80 18.22
N VAL A 66 17.88 -35.80 17.99
CA VAL A 66 17.70 -34.45 18.56
C VAL A 66 16.40 -33.81 18.09
N LEU A 67 16.01 -34.02 16.83
CA LEU A 67 14.78 -33.48 16.28
C LEU A 67 13.55 -34.10 16.94
N MET A 68 13.54 -35.42 17.18
CA MET A 68 12.47 -36.07 17.94
C MET A 68 12.36 -35.55 19.38
N ASP A 69 13.49 -35.35 20.07
CA ASP A 69 13.51 -34.79 21.41
C ASP A 69 12.98 -33.35 21.44
N MET A 70 13.32 -32.55 20.41
CA MET A 70 12.84 -31.18 20.26
C MET A 70 11.33 -31.13 19.98
N GLU A 71 10.82 -32.01 19.12
CA GLU A 71 9.38 -32.12 18.85
C GLU A 71 8.60 -32.48 20.11
N TYR A 72 9.10 -33.47 20.87
CA TYR A 72 8.50 -33.85 22.14
C TYR A 72 8.52 -32.68 23.15
N GLY A 73 9.67 -32.02 23.32
CA GLY A 73 9.80 -30.86 24.21
C GLY A 73 8.87 -29.70 23.81
N THR A 74 8.73 -29.45 22.51
CA THR A 74 7.84 -28.41 21.98
C THR A 74 6.37 -28.72 22.27
N GLY A 75 5.95 -29.98 22.11
CA GLY A 75 4.59 -30.40 22.46
C GLY A 75 4.27 -30.23 23.94
N GLN A 76 5.23 -30.50 24.83
CA GLN A 76 5.07 -30.28 26.26
C GLN A 76 4.96 -28.79 26.61
N ILE A 77 5.76 -27.93 25.99
CA ILE A 77 5.67 -26.48 26.15
C ILE A 77 4.31 -25.96 25.67
N GLU A 78 3.83 -26.45 24.52
CA GLU A 78 2.52 -26.07 23.99
C GLU A 78 1.39 -26.45 24.97
N SER A 79 1.43 -27.67 25.53
CA SER A 79 0.47 -28.10 26.54
C SER A 79 0.47 -27.17 27.76
N VAL A 80 1.65 -26.86 28.31
CA VAL A 80 1.78 -25.98 29.47
C VAL A 80 1.27 -24.55 29.15
N LEU A 81 1.59 -24.02 27.97
CA LEU A 81 1.11 -22.71 27.53
C LEU A 81 -0.41 -22.69 27.37
N LYS A 82 -1.00 -23.78 26.88
CA LYS A 82 -2.45 -23.94 26.75
C LYS A 82 -3.13 -23.93 28.13
N ASP A 83 -2.59 -24.67 29.09
CA ASP A 83 -3.10 -24.72 30.46
C ASP A 83 -2.98 -23.36 31.16
N LEU A 84 -1.90 -22.61 30.91
CA LEU A 84 -1.70 -21.28 31.48
C LEU A 84 -2.61 -20.20 30.85
N ARG A 85 -2.89 -20.29 29.55
CA ARG A 85 -3.63 -19.26 28.81
C ARG A 85 -5.15 -19.35 28.95
N LEU A 86 -5.73 -20.52 29.16
CA LEU A 86 -7.19 -20.67 29.07
C LEU A 86 -7.94 -20.30 30.34
N ASP A 87 -7.54 -20.77 31.53
CA ASP A 87 -8.47 -20.67 32.67
C ASP A 87 -8.31 -19.38 33.48
N LYS A 88 -7.08 -18.93 33.72
CA LYS A 88 -6.85 -17.76 34.59
C LYS A 88 -7.03 -16.43 33.88
N ALA A 89 -6.58 -16.33 32.63
CA ALA A 89 -6.65 -15.09 31.86
C ALA A 89 -8.08 -14.80 31.39
N VAL A 90 -8.78 -15.80 30.86
CA VAL A 90 -10.19 -15.65 30.42
C VAL A 90 -11.10 -15.40 31.62
N TYR A 91 -10.89 -16.09 32.74
CA TYR A 91 -11.64 -15.81 33.96
C TYR A 91 -11.36 -14.41 34.52
N ALA A 92 -10.10 -13.97 34.52
CA ALA A 92 -9.73 -12.62 34.96
C ALA A 92 -10.32 -11.54 34.03
N GLU A 93 -10.31 -11.75 32.72
CA GLU A 93 -10.92 -10.86 31.74
C GLU A 93 -12.43 -10.79 31.92
N ALA A 94 -13.12 -11.92 32.03
CA ALA A 94 -14.56 -11.97 32.27
C ALA A 94 -14.94 -11.30 33.61
N THR A 95 -14.12 -11.51 34.65
CA THR A 95 -14.32 -10.86 35.97
C THR A 95 -14.10 -9.35 35.88
N LEU A 96 -13.07 -8.91 35.16
CA LEU A 96 -12.78 -7.49 34.96
C LEU A 96 -13.89 -6.82 34.13
N GLU A 97 -14.34 -7.43 33.05
CA GLU A 97 -15.43 -6.93 32.21
C GLU A 97 -16.73 -6.83 33.03
N SER A 98 -17.04 -7.84 33.84
CA SER A 98 -18.19 -7.79 34.77
C SER A 98 -18.05 -6.67 35.81
N ALA A 99 -16.83 -6.44 36.34
CA ALA A 99 -16.57 -5.36 37.29
C ALA A 99 -16.68 -3.98 36.62
N ILE A 100 -16.19 -3.83 35.38
CA ILE A 100 -16.30 -2.60 34.58
C ILE A 100 -17.77 -2.32 34.27
N GLN A 101 -18.56 -3.32 33.86
CA GLN A 101 -19.98 -3.14 33.58
C GLN A 101 -20.76 -2.76 34.84
N SER A 102 -20.48 -3.42 35.97
CA SER A 102 -21.09 -3.09 37.26
C SER A 102 -20.72 -1.68 37.73
N ALA A 103 -19.44 -1.32 37.67
CA ALA A 103 -18.97 0.03 38.00
C ALA A 103 -19.53 1.10 37.05
N SER A 104 -19.62 0.80 35.76
CA SER A 104 -20.22 1.69 34.76
C SER A 104 -21.70 1.92 35.04
N GLY A 105 -22.46 0.89 35.41
CA GLY A 105 -23.85 1.04 35.85
C GLY A 105 -23.98 1.99 37.03
N LEU A 106 -23.17 1.77 38.07
CA LEU A 106 -23.14 2.62 39.28
C LEU A 106 -22.70 4.07 39.00
N CYS A 107 -21.72 4.28 38.09
CA CYS A 107 -21.24 5.61 37.74
C CYS A 107 -22.21 6.39 36.84
N VAL A 108 -22.98 5.70 35.98
CA VAL A 108 -23.96 6.34 35.10
C VAL A 108 -25.25 6.68 35.84
N GLU A 109 -25.72 5.82 36.76
CA GLU A 109 -26.94 6.09 37.53
C GLU A 109 -26.76 7.21 38.56
N ASN A 110 -25.55 7.41 39.10
CA ASN A 110 -25.31 8.39 40.17
C ASN A 110 -24.62 9.68 39.73
N ASN A 111 -24.28 9.85 38.44
CA ASN A 111 -23.61 11.06 37.96
C ASN A 111 -24.15 11.55 36.61
N PRO A 112 -25.12 12.49 36.60
CA PRO A 112 -25.69 13.03 35.36
C PRO A 112 -24.63 13.66 34.44
N LYS A 113 -23.52 14.15 35.00
CA LYS A 113 -22.39 14.70 34.23
C LYS A 113 -21.81 13.69 33.24
N ILE A 114 -21.61 12.44 33.65
CA ILE A 114 -21.01 11.38 32.82
C ILE A 114 -21.97 10.99 31.69
N ALA A 115 -23.25 10.84 32.00
CA ALA A 115 -24.28 10.53 30.99
C ALA A 115 -24.33 11.61 29.89
N TRP A 116 -24.31 12.89 30.27
CA TRP A 116 -24.26 14.00 29.31
C TRP A 116 -22.95 14.04 28.52
N MET A 117 -21.82 13.76 29.17
CA MET A 117 -20.52 13.72 28.51
C MET A 117 -20.45 12.62 27.44
N ASN A 118 -20.99 11.43 27.72
CA ASN A 118 -21.09 10.33 26.75
C ASN A 118 -22.01 10.69 25.56
N LYS A 119 -23.14 11.34 25.85
CA LYS A 119 -24.08 11.80 24.81
C LYS A 119 -23.45 12.88 23.91
N LEU A 120 -22.69 13.81 24.50
CA LEU A 120 -21.92 14.82 23.78
C LEU A 120 -20.82 14.21 22.92
N ASN A 121 -20.01 13.31 23.48
CA ASN A 121 -18.96 12.59 22.74
C ASN A 121 -19.50 11.91 21.48
N THR A 122 -20.65 11.26 21.61
CA THR A 122 -21.32 10.62 20.48
C THR A 122 -21.70 11.63 19.39
N LYS A 123 -22.22 12.80 19.78
CA LYS A 123 -22.58 13.87 18.84
C LYS A 123 -21.36 14.51 18.17
N LEU A 124 -20.32 14.80 18.94
CA LEU A 124 -19.07 15.35 18.41
C LEU A 124 -18.46 14.42 17.37
N LYS A 125 -18.45 13.11 17.64
CA LYS A 125 -18.00 12.09 16.68
C LYS A 125 -18.86 12.06 15.40
N GLN A 126 -20.19 12.16 15.52
CA GLN A 126 -21.08 12.25 14.35
C GLN A 126 -20.82 13.52 13.51
N LEU A 127 -20.40 14.59 14.15
CA LEU A 127 -20.11 15.88 13.52
C LEU A 127 -18.65 16.01 13.05
N GLY A 128 -17.78 15.06 13.40
CA GLY A 128 -16.34 15.12 13.10
C GLY A 128 -15.60 16.22 13.86
N ILE A 129 -16.11 16.63 15.02
CA ILE A 129 -15.49 17.65 15.89
C ILE A 129 -14.61 16.93 16.92
N ASP A 130 -13.40 17.45 17.13
CA ASP A 130 -12.46 16.93 18.13
C ASP A 130 -13.00 17.15 19.57
N PRO A 131 -13.24 16.06 20.34
CA PRO A 131 -13.65 16.16 21.73
C PRO A 131 -12.69 16.96 22.61
N SER A 132 -11.38 16.85 22.39
CA SER A 132 -10.35 17.44 23.25
C SER A 132 -10.39 18.97 23.26
N TYR A 133 -10.85 19.58 22.18
CA TYR A 133 -11.07 21.03 22.09
C TYR A 133 -12.42 21.45 22.70
N TYR A 134 -13.46 20.61 22.56
CA TYR A 134 -14.83 20.94 22.91
C TYR A 134 -15.14 20.93 24.41
N PHE A 135 -14.50 20.03 25.19
CA PHE A 135 -14.76 19.87 26.63
C PHE A 135 -13.99 20.84 27.53
N ARG A 136 -13.02 21.62 27.01
CA ARG A 136 -12.22 22.55 27.84
C ARG A 136 -13.04 23.61 28.57
N THR A 137 -14.27 23.88 28.11
CA THR A 137 -15.13 24.95 28.63
C THR A 137 -16.39 24.43 29.32
N LEU A 138 -16.45 23.13 29.67
CA LEU A 138 -17.67 22.47 30.15
C LEU A 138 -17.45 21.78 31.52
N ASP A 139 -17.75 22.50 32.60
CA ASP A 139 -17.52 22.00 33.97
C ASP A 139 -18.77 21.46 34.68
N ASP A 140 -19.97 21.94 34.32
CA ASP A 140 -21.23 21.64 35.02
C ASP A 140 -22.28 20.93 34.13
N ALA A 141 -23.14 20.11 34.74
CA ALA A 141 -24.19 19.33 34.08
C ALA A 141 -25.17 20.20 33.26
N ALA A 142 -25.53 21.39 33.74
CA ALA A 142 -26.39 22.31 33.00
C ALA A 142 -25.72 22.81 31.70
N THR A 143 -24.41 23.10 31.77
CA THR A 143 -23.63 23.52 30.59
C THR A 143 -23.48 22.39 29.58
N LEU A 144 -23.33 21.14 30.03
CA LEU A 144 -23.28 19.96 29.18
C LEU A 144 -24.63 19.68 28.50
N GLN A 145 -25.74 19.83 29.22
CA GLN A 145 -27.07 19.69 28.64
C GLN A 145 -27.32 20.76 27.57
N LYS A 146 -27.02 22.03 27.87
CA LYS A 146 -27.11 23.12 26.89
C LYS A 146 -26.28 22.84 25.64
N ALA A 147 -25.01 22.43 25.83
CA ALA A 147 -24.13 22.05 24.74
C ALA A 147 -24.69 20.89 23.90
N THR A 148 -25.43 19.98 24.52
CA THR A 148 -26.04 18.85 23.80
C THR A 148 -27.12 19.33 22.85
N VAL A 149 -27.94 20.31 23.27
CA VAL A 149 -28.96 20.94 22.42
C VAL A 149 -28.30 21.76 21.32
N GLU A 150 -27.27 22.54 21.64
CA GLU A 150 -26.48 23.31 20.66
C GLU A 150 -25.92 22.39 19.56
N LEU A 151 -25.38 21.22 19.90
CA LEU A 151 -24.90 20.25 18.90
C LEU A 151 -26.01 19.61 18.05
N GLU A 152 -27.26 19.50 18.54
CA GLU A 152 -28.38 19.06 17.69
C GLU A 152 -28.76 20.12 16.66
N ILE A 153 -28.73 21.39 17.06
CA ILE A 153 -28.93 22.51 16.15
C ILE A 153 -27.80 22.51 15.11
N ALA A 154 -26.55 22.36 15.55
CA ALA A 154 -25.40 22.25 14.66
C ALA A 154 -25.53 21.07 13.68
N LYS A 155 -26.03 19.91 14.14
CA LYS A 155 -26.29 18.76 13.26
C LYS A 155 -27.30 19.11 12.16
N THR A 156 -28.38 19.79 12.50
CA THR A 156 -29.37 20.25 11.52
C THR A 156 -28.74 21.20 10.52
N ILE A 157 -27.97 22.19 11.01
CA ILE A 157 -27.24 23.14 10.16
C ILE A 157 -26.26 22.41 9.23
N SER A 158 -25.54 21.40 9.73
CA SER A 158 -24.60 20.61 8.91
C SER A 158 -25.28 19.94 7.72
N LEU A 159 -26.53 19.49 7.88
CA LEU A 159 -27.31 18.86 6.84
C LEU A 159 -27.77 19.90 5.82
N CYS A 160 -28.23 21.07 6.26
CA CYS A 160 -28.59 22.20 5.40
C CYS A 160 -27.39 22.62 4.54
N ILE A 161 -26.23 22.88 5.16
CA ILE A 161 -25.00 23.27 4.46
C ILE A 161 -24.61 22.22 3.42
N LYS A 162 -24.63 20.93 3.77
CA LYS A 162 -24.28 19.84 2.84
C LYS A 162 -25.25 19.77 1.65
N ALA A 163 -26.55 19.93 1.90
CA ALA A 163 -27.57 19.92 0.85
C ALA A 163 -27.42 21.12 -0.09
N ASP A 164 -27.24 22.32 0.47
CA ASP A 164 -27.09 23.55 -0.29
C ASP A 164 -25.76 23.59 -1.06
N TYR A 165 -24.67 23.12 -0.48
CA TYR A 165 -23.40 22.97 -1.18
C TYR A 165 -23.53 22.04 -2.39
N LYS A 166 -24.21 20.89 -2.23
CA LYS A 166 -24.48 19.97 -3.34
C LYS A 166 -25.34 20.63 -4.42
N ARG A 167 -26.38 21.38 -4.03
CA ARG A 167 -27.24 22.13 -4.96
C ARG A 167 -26.46 23.21 -5.71
N ARG A 168 -25.61 23.97 -5.01
CA ARG A 168 -24.73 24.99 -5.59
C ARG A 168 -23.79 24.38 -6.63
N ASN A 169 -23.21 23.22 -6.32
CA ASN A 169 -22.33 22.51 -7.24
C ASN A 169 -23.03 22.07 -8.55
N VAL A 170 -24.33 21.78 -8.49
CA VAL A 170 -25.14 21.49 -9.69
C VAL A 170 -25.42 22.78 -10.47
N LEU A 171 -25.81 23.87 -9.78
CA LEU A 171 -26.13 25.15 -10.42
C LEU A 171 -24.92 25.81 -11.09
N LEU A 172 -23.71 25.60 -10.57
CA LEU A 172 -22.45 26.08 -11.15
C LEU A 172 -22.25 25.64 -12.62
N LYS A 173 -22.86 24.53 -13.03
CA LYS A 173 -22.79 24.03 -14.41
C LYS A 173 -23.75 24.74 -15.37
N ASN A 174 -24.73 25.48 -14.84
CA ASN A 174 -25.75 26.17 -15.62
C ASN A 174 -25.44 27.66 -15.74
N LYS A 175 -25.12 28.12 -16.97
CA LYS A 175 -24.77 29.51 -17.27
C LYS A 175 -25.87 30.52 -16.91
N ASN A 176 -27.14 30.11 -16.92
CA ASN A 176 -28.28 31.00 -16.67
C ASN A 176 -28.63 31.10 -15.17
N ALA A 177 -27.98 30.32 -14.30
CA ALA A 177 -28.29 30.25 -12.87
C ALA A 177 -27.28 31.02 -12.01
N GLN A 178 -26.55 31.99 -12.58
CA GLN A 178 -25.46 32.66 -11.88
C GLN A 178 -25.92 33.40 -10.61
N GLU A 179 -27.03 34.13 -10.69
CA GLU A 179 -27.58 34.87 -9.55
C GLU A 179 -28.01 33.91 -8.43
N GLN A 180 -28.71 32.82 -8.78
CA GLN A 180 -29.11 31.77 -7.83
C GLN A 180 -27.89 31.10 -7.18
N THR A 181 -26.81 30.90 -7.95
CA THR A 181 -25.56 30.31 -7.44
C THR A 181 -24.86 31.25 -6.44
N LYS A 182 -24.96 32.57 -6.65
CA LYS A 182 -24.43 33.58 -5.73
C LYS A 182 -25.24 33.63 -4.44
N GLN A 183 -26.57 33.76 -4.55
CA GLN A 183 -27.48 33.77 -3.40
C GLN A 183 -27.33 32.52 -2.53
N LEU A 184 -27.17 31.35 -3.16
CA LEU A 184 -26.94 30.10 -2.43
C LEU A 184 -25.57 30.07 -1.75
N GLY A 185 -24.54 30.69 -2.34
CA GLY A 185 -23.24 30.86 -1.70
C GLY A 185 -23.31 31.76 -0.46
N ASP A 186 -24.02 32.88 -0.55
CA ASP A 186 -24.23 33.80 0.58
C ASP A 186 -25.00 33.10 1.71
N LYS A 187 -26.06 32.36 1.38
CA LYS A 187 -26.81 31.52 2.33
C LYS A 187 -25.92 30.49 3.04
N ILE A 188 -25.07 29.77 2.31
CA ILE A 188 -24.16 28.79 2.92
C ILE A 188 -23.18 29.47 3.91
N ARG A 189 -22.72 30.69 3.62
CA ARG A 189 -21.84 31.44 4.54
C ARG A 189 -22.59 31.89 5.80
N GLU A 190 -23.86 32.27 5.69
CA GLU A 190 -24.72 32.56 6.84
C GLU A 190 -24.93 31.31 7.70
N GLU A 191 -25.25 30.17 7.09
CA GLU A 191 -25.40 28.89 7.79
C GLU A 191 -24.08 28.45 8.45
N LEU A 192 -22.93 28.69 7.82
CA LEU A 192 -21.62 28.43 8.40
C LEU A 192 -21.34 29.31 9.64
N ASN A 193 -21.80 30.55 9.65
CA ASN A 193 -21.69 31.40 10.84
C ASN A 193 -22.54 30.84 11.99
N LEU A 194 -23.76 30.38 11.71
CA LEU A 194 -24.60 29.71 12.72
C LEU A 194 -23.93 28.43 13.23
N TRP A 195 -23.33 27.63 12.34
CA TRP A 195 -22.57 26.44 12.74
C TRP A 195 -21.50 26.78 13.78
N LYS A 196 -20.69 27.82 13.53
CA LYS A 196 -19.63 28.24 14.46
C LYS A 196 -20.20 28.66 15.81
N MET A 197 -21.32 29.38 15.83
CA MET A 197 -22.00 29.77 17.07
C MET A 197 -22.40 28.55 17.91
N TYR A 198 -22.96 27.51 17.28
CA TYR A 198 -23.45 26.31 17.98
C TYR A 198 -22.39 25.23 18.22
N THR A 199 -21.19 25.39 17.67
CA THR A 199 -20.09 24.42 17.81
C THR A 199 -18.84 25.00 18.48
N ARG A 200 -18.92 26.22 19.01
CA ARG A 200 -17.79 26.94 19.63
C ARG A 200 -16.61 27.11 18.67
N ASP A 201 -16.92 27.67 17.52
CA ASP A 201 -15.97 27.97 16.45
C ASP A 201 -15.30 26.73 15.83
N ALA A 202 -15.93 25.56 15.93
CA ALA A 202 -15.39 24.36 15.30
C ALA A 202 -15.34 24.53 13.77
N PRO A 203 -14.23 24.14 13.12
CA PRO A 203 -14.12 24.17 11.68
C PRO A 203 -15.12 23.19 11.02
N PHE A 204 -15.72 23.61 9.91
CA PHE A 204 -16.63 22.77 9.13
C PHE A 204 -15.94 22.20 7.89
N PHE A 205 -15.99 20.88 7.73
CA PHE A 205 -15.36 20.18 6.62
C PHE A 205 -16.39 19.49 5.71
N ILE A 206 -16.15 19.57 4.40
CA ILE A 206 -16.80 18.73 3.39
C ILE A 206 -15.71 18.00 2.63
N GLN A 207 -15.78 16.66 2.57
CA GLN A 207 -14.78 15.82 1.89
C GLN A 207 -13.34 16.13 2.33
N HIS A 208 -13.13 16.28 3.64
CA HIS A 208 -11.83 16.60 4.26
C HIS A 208 -11.22 17.96 3.89
N LYS A 209 -11.98 18.85 3.23
CA LYS A 209 -11.56 20.22 2.95
C LYS A 209 -12.40 21.22 3.74
N PRO A 210 -11.79 22.30 4.25
CA PRO A 210 -12.55 23.34 4.94
C PRO A 210 -13.52 24.00 3.96
N LEU A 211 -14.74 24.28 4.42
CA LEU A 211 -15.81 24.80 3.56
C LEU A 211 -15.47 26.15 2.93
N ASN A 212 -14.76 27.02 3.65
CA ASN A 212 -14.36 28.33 3.12
C ASN A 212 -13.55 28.21 1.83
N ASP A 213 -12.52 27.37 1.81
CA ASP A 213 -11.67 27.15 0.64
C ASP A 213 -12.48 26.59 -0.55
N LEU A 214 -13.45 25.71 -0.27
CA LEU A 214 -14.34 25.17 -1.30
C LEU A 214 -15.24 26.25 -1.90
N LEU A 215 -15.80 27.13 -1.06
CA LEU A 215 -16.64 28.23 -1.53
C LEU A 215 -15.83 29.25 -2.33
N GLU A 216 -14.61 29.56 -1.90
CA GLU A 216 -13.70 30.46 -2.60
C GLU A 216 -13.32 29.91 -3.98
N ALA A 217 -13.00 28.62 -4.07
CA ALA A 217 -12.75 27.97 -5.35
C ALA A 217 -13.97 28.04 -6.29
N GLN A 218 -15.19 27.86 -5.77
CA GLN A 218 -16.43 28.01 -6.53
C GLN A 218 -16.67 29.46 -6.98
N ASP A 219 -16.32 30.44 -6.16
CA ASP A 219 -16.42 31.86 -6.49
C ASP A 219 -15.45 32.24 -7.62
N GLN A 220 -14.21 31.75 -7.56
CA GLN A 220 -13.21 31.95 -8.63
C GLN A 220 -13.67 31.35 -9.97
N GLN A 221 -14.31 30.18 -9.95
CA GLN A 221 -14.89 29.57 -11.16
C GLN A 221 -15.98 30.46 -11.79
N LEU A 222 -16.85 31.06 -10.97
CA LEU A 222 -17.89 31.98 -11.45
C LEU A 222 -17.30 33.25 -12.09
N VAL A 223 -16.21 33.78 -11.54
CA VAL A 223 -15.50 34.95 -12.10
C VAL A 223 -14.86 34.60 -13.45
N ASN A 224 -14.20 33.44 -13.55
CA ASN A 224 -13.56 32.99 -14.78
C ASN A 224 -14.56 32.69 -15.91
N MET A 225 -15.78 32.23 -15.58
CA MET A 225 -16.85 32.06 -16.58
C MET A 225 -17.36 33.40 -17.15
N LYS A 226 -17.40 34.46 -16.33
CA LYS A 226 -17.78 35.81 -16.77
C LYS A 226 -16.76 36.40 -17.74
N SER A 227 -15.47 36.28 -17.45
CA SER A 227 -14.41 36.83 -18.30
C SER A 227 -14.37 36.14 -19.68
N ASN A 228 -14.48 34.81 -19.73
CA ASN A 228 -14.52 34.07 -21.00
C ASN A 228 -15.73 34.43 -21.88
N SER A 229 -16.87 34.75 -21.26
CA SER A 229 -18.08 35.18 -21.99
C SER A 229 -17.91 36.58 -22.59
N GLN A 230 -17.19 37.47 -21.89
CA GLN A 230 -16.89 38.83 -22.38
C GLN A 230 -15.83 38.83 -23.50
N VAL A 231 -14.83 37.95 -23.45
CA VAL A 231 -13.78 37.83 -24.49
C VAL A 231 -14.33 37.31 -25.84
N LEU A 232 -15.42 36.53 -25.83
CA LEU A 232 -16.09 36.06 -27.05
C LEU A 232 -16.88 37.17 -27.76
N TYR A 233 -17.43 38.13 -27.02
CA TYR A 233 -18.18 39.25 -27.62
C TYR A 233 -17.28 40.35 -28.18
N THR A 234 -16.03 40.48 -27.73
CA THR A 234 -15.10 41.50 -28.23
C THR A 234 -14.34 41.10 -29.50
N LYS A 235 -14.44 39.85 -29.96
CA LYS A 235 -13.77 39.39 -31.20
C LYS A 235 -14.55 39.63 -32.50
N HIS A 236 -15.78 40.13 -32.44
CA HIS A 236 -16.61 40.35 -33.64
C HIS A 236 -16.83 41.82 -34.04
N THR A 237 -16.24 42.80 -33.35
CA THR A 237 -16.37 44.22 -33.73
C THR A 237 -15.11 44.82 -34.36
N SER A 238 -14.09 44.01 -34.67
CA SER A 238 -12.86 44.46 -35.34
C SER A 238 -12.65 43.73 -36.66
N SER A 239 -13.47 44.05 -37.65
CA SER A 239 -13.24 43.66 -39.04
C SER A 239 -13.54 44.84 -39.97
N SER A 240 -12.49 45.63 -40.19
CA SER A 240 -12.19 46.37 -41.42
C SER A 240 -13.32 47.05 -42.18
N MET A 241 -13.39 48.38 -42.05
CA MET A 241 -13.81 49.23 -43.16
C MET A 241 -12.86 49.02 -44.35
N ALA A 242 -13.28 48.20 -45.31
CA ALA A 242 -12.67 48.18 -46.63
C ALA A 242 -12.99 49.50 -47.33
N LYS A 243 -11.95 50.30 -47.62
CA LYS A 243 -12.03 51.48 -48.50
C LYS A 243 -12.67 51.07 -49.84
N ILE A 244 -13.88 51.54 -50.09
CA ILE A 244 -14.52 51.43 -51.40
C ILE A 244 -13.81 52.40 -52.36
N ARG A 245 -13.04 51.87 -53.31
CA ARG A 245 -12.55 52.62 -54.48
C ARG A 245 -13.73 52.89 -55.43
N PRO A 246 -13.86 54.11 -56.00
CA PRO A 246 -14.91 54.40 -56.96
C PRO A 246 -14.51 53.81 -58.32
N GLY A 247 -15.14 52.71 -58.73
CA GLY A 247 -14.79 52.11 -60.02
C GLY A 247 -15.41 50.75 -60.29
N SER A 248 -16.74 50.62 -60.19
CA SER A 248 -17.48 49.52 -60.81
C SER A 248 -18.99 49.67 -60.63
N VAL A 249 -19.55 50.78 -61.11
CA VAL A 249 -20.99 50.88 -61.37
C VAL A 249 -21.20 50.53 -62.83
N LEU A 250 -21.12 49.25 -63.22
CA LEU A 250 -21.49 48.78 -64.56
C LEU A 250 -21.53 47.25 -64.57
N LYS A 251 -22.59 46.65 -64.01
CA LYS A 251 -23.07 45.30 -64.39
C LYS A 251 -24.43 44.94 -63.79
N LEU A 252 -25.39 45.86 -63.77
CA LEU A 252 -26.82 45.53 -63.55
C LEU A 252 -27.74 46.36 -64.48
N ARG A 253 -27.36 46.47 -65.76
CA ARG A 253 -28.28 46.77 -66.86
C ARG A 253 -28.15 45.68 -67.92
N LYS A 254 -28.73 44.51 -67.64
CA LYS A 254 -28.97 43.49 -68.67
C LYS A 254 -30.19 42.63 -68.34
N LEU A 255 -31.25 43.25 -67.80
CA LEU A 255 -32.52 42.59 -67.55
C LEU A 255 -33.77 43.42 -67.90
N LEU A 256 -33.64 44.50 -68.67
CA LEU A 256 -34.77 45.14 -69.31
C LEU A 256 -34.35 45.60 -70.73
N THR A 257 -35.14 45.17 -71.71
CA THR A 257 -35.24 45.58 -73.12
C THR A 257 -34.13 45.16 -74.10
N LEU A 258 -34.40 44.07 -74.84
CA LEU A 258 -34.18 43.97 -76.30
C LEU A 258 -35.13 42.90 -76.89
N VAL A 259 -36.35 43.33 -77.19
CA VAL A 259 -37.14 42.95 -78.40
C VAL A 259 -36.50 43.74 -79.57
N PRO A 260 -36.34 43.30 -80.84
CA PRO A 260 -37.37 42.81 -81.82
C PRO A 260 -36.85 41.67 -82.76
N PHE A 261 -37.60 41.00 -83.65
CA PHE A 261 -38.67 41.38 -84.60
C PHE A 261 -39.86 40.41 -84.56
#